data_AF-A0A4V3CBW0-F1
#
_entry.id   AF-A0A4V3CBW0-F1
#
_cell.length_a   1.000
_cell.length_b   1.000
_cell.length_c   1.000
_cell.angle_alpha   90.00
_cell.angle_beta   90.00
_cell.angle_gamma   90.00
#
_symmetry.space_group_name_H-M   'P 1'
#
loop_
_entity.id
_entity.type
_entity.pdbx_description
1 polymer ?
#
loop_
_entity_poly.entity_id
_entity_poly.type
_entity_poly.pdbx_seq_one_letter_code
_entity_poly.pdbx_strand_id
1 'polypeptide(L)'
;MTPAIRTYDLQQQINEIGRIVATSPVPDGGLSWDHESRVVVIRLVGAVNGTSADVERLKYAVLQAADRFVVKFVSVRYSRAELEALAAHLSRIRRPVGKQMCTC
;
A
#
# COMPACT_ATOMS: atom_id res chain seq x y z
N MET A 1 -15.45 -27.95 -14.30
CA MET A 1 -14.95 -27.13 -15.42
C MET A 1 -13.98 -26.06 -14.88
N THR A 2 -12.70 -26.26 -15.18
CA THR A 2 -11.57 -25.31 -15.31
C THR A 2 -11.13 -24.40 -14.12
N PRO A 3 -10.39 -24.93 -13.13
CA PRO A 3 -9.61 -24.14 -12.18
C PRO A 3 -8.32 -23.54 -12.79
N ALA A 4 -7.73 -24.18 -13.80
CA ALA A 4 -6.43 -23.80 -14.36
C ALA A 4 -6.37 -22.41 -15.03
N ILE A 5 -7.48 -21.95 -15.65
CA ILE A 5 -7.55 -20.64 -16.31
C ILE A 5 -7.53 -19.50 -15.28
N ARG A 6 -8.16 -19.69 -14.10
CA ARG A 6 -8.21 -18.68 -13.04
C ARG A 6 -6.86 -18.49 -12.35
N THR A 7 -6.13 -19.57 -12.12
CA THR A 7 -4.79 -19.51 -11.48
C THR A 7 -3.76 -18.86 -12.41
N TYR A 8 -3.83 -19.15 -13.72
CA TYR A 8 -2.93 -18.55 -14.71
C TYR A 8 -3.11 -17.03 -14.81
N ASP A 9 -4.36 -16.57 -14.77
CA ASP A 9 -4.69 -15.14 -14.78
C ASP A 9 -4.19 -14.42 -13.51
N LEU A 10 -4.39 -15.01 -12.34
CA LEU A 10 -3.93 -14.42 -11.08
C LEU A 10 -2.39 -14.28 -11.03
N GLN A 11 -1.66 -15.30 -11.52
CA GLN A 11 -0.20 -15.23 -11.55
C GLN A 11 0.31 -14.14 -12.50
N GLN A 12 -0.36 -13.95 -13.65
CA GLN A 12 -0.04 -12.83 -14.54
C GLN A 12 -0.29 -11.48 -13.86
N GLN A 13 -1.42 -11.34 -13.16
CA GLN A 13 -1.73 -10.11 -12.42
C GLN A 13 -0.68 -9.83 -11.33
N ILE A 14 -0.26 -10.85 -10.56
CA ILE A 14 0.82 -10.74 -9.57
C ILE A 14 2.12 -10.26 -10.23
N ASN A 15 2.48 -10.81 -11.38
CA ASN A 15 3.70 -10.43 -12.10
C ASN A 15 3.64 -8.98 -12.58
N GLU A 16 2.49 -8.50 -13.08
CA GLU A 16 2.30 -7.11 -13.50
C GLU A 16 2.39 -6.14 -12.31
N ILE A 17 1.71 -6.43 -11.19
CA ILE A 17 1.82 -5.62 -9.96
C ILE A 17 3.26 -5.61 -9.43
N GLY A 18 3.95 -6.75 -9.48
CA GLY A 18 5.36 -6.85 -9.09
C GLY A 18 6.27 -5.93 -9.91
N ARG A 19 6.00 -5.77 -11.21
CA ARG A 19 6.73 -4.81 -12.06
C ARG A 19 6.46 -3.37 -11.66
N ILE A 20 5.21 -3.00 -11.36
CA ILE A 20 4.85 -1.65 -10.88
C ILE A 20 5.62 -1.30 -9.61
N VAL A 21 5.68 -2.23 -8.66
CA VAL A 21 6.39 -2.06 -7.38
C VAL A 21 7.91 -2.00 -7.57
N ALA A 22 8.46 -2.74 -8.54
CA ALA A 22 9.90 -2.75 -8.80
C ALA A 22 10.40 -1.49 -9.53
N THR A 23 9.57 -0.86 -10.36
CA THR A 23 9.96 0.31 -11.16
C THR A 23 9.66 1.64 -10.49
N SER A 24 8.92 1.66 -9.39
CA SER A 24 8.53 2.88 -8.70
C SER A 24 8.66 2.76 -7.18
N PRO A 25 9.11 3.81 -6.46
CA PRO A 25 9.06 3.79 -5.00
C PRO A 25 7.63 3.54 -4.54
N VAL A 26 7.45 2.59 -3.61
CA VAL A 26 6.15 2.37 -2.97
C VAL A 26 5.77 3.67 -2.27
N PRO A 27 4.58 4.22 -2.53
CA PRO A 27 4.16 5.47 -1.92
C PRO A 27 4.15 5.36 -0.40
N ASP A 28 4.42 6.47 0.27
CA ASP A 28 4.39 6.54 1.73
C ASP A 28 3.00 6.22 2.32
N GLY A 29 1.92 6.43 1.56
CA GLY A 29 0.57 6.02 1.97
C GLY A 29 0.24 4.56 1.66
N GLY A 30 1.11 3.87 0.92
CA GLY A 30 0.99 2.46 0.54
C GLY A 30 0.27 2.17 -0.78
N LEU A 31 0.23 0.89 -1.12
CA LEU A 31 -0.39 0.35 -2.33
C LEU A 31 -1.26 -0.85 -1.93
N SER A 32 -2.45 -0.95 -2.51
CA SER A 32 -3.27 -2.16 -2.43
C SER A 32 -3.85 -2.51 -3.78
N TRP A 33 -4.10 -3.79 -4.01
CA TRP A 33 -4.68 -4.28 -5.25
C TRP A 33 -5.83 -5.25 -4.93
N ASP A 34 -6.93 -5.12 -5.68
CA ASP A 34 -8.03 -6.07 -5.71
C ASP A 34 -7.97 -6.88 -7.01
N HIS A 35 -7.74 -8.19 -6.86
CA HIS A 35 -7.58 -9.13 -7.95
C HIS A 35 -8.88 -9.48 -8.67
N GLU A 36 -10.04 -9.36 -8.00
CA GLU A 36 -11.33 -9.66 -8.61
C GLU A 36 -11.76 -8.52 -9.53
N SER A 37 -11.62 -7.28 -9.05
CA SER A 37 -12.01 -6.08 -9.80
C SER A 37 -10.88 -5.49 -10.65
N ARG A 38 -9.65 -6.02 -10.55
CA ARG A 38 -8.44 -5.48 -11.20
C ARG A 38 -8.23 -3.99 -10.91
N VAL A 39 -8.47 -3.59 -9.67
CA VAL A 39 -8.28 -2.21 -9.23
C VAL A 39 -7.00 -2.10 -8.40
N VAL A 40 -6.10 -1.22 -8.81
CA VAL A 40 -4.92 -0.83 -8.02
C VAL A 40 -5.20 0.50 -7.35
N VAL A 41 -5.13 0.54 -6.02
CA VAL A 41 -5.31 1.75 -5.22
C VAL A 41 -3.96 2.19 -4.68
N ILE A 42 -3.58 3.40 -5.07
CA ILE A 42 -2.33 4.05 -4.72
C ILE A 42 -2.66 5.18 -3.74
N ARG A 43 -2.11 5.10 -2.53
CA ARG A 43 -2.35 6.05 -1.46
C ARG A 43 -1.17 7.01 -1.35
N LEU A 44 -1.45 8.30 -1.46
CA LEU A 44 -0.46 9.36 -1.41
C LEU A 44 -0.67 10.20 -0.15
N VAL A 45 0.40 10.49 0.58
CA VAL A 45 0.33 11.38 1.74
C VAL A 45 0.15 12.81 1.26
N GLY A 46 -0.83 13.51 1.82
CA GLY A 46 -1.15 14.88 1.42
C GLY A 46 -2.05 14.97 0.19
N ALA A 47 -2.15 16.16 -0.41
CA ALA A 47 -3.07 16.41 -1.51
C ALA A 47 -2.64 15.69 -2.81
N VAL A 48 -3.55 14.94 -3.45
CA VAL A 48 -3.37 14.38 -4.81
C VAL A 48 -3.65 15.47 -5.86
N ASN A 49 -3.32 16.72 -5.58
CA ASN A 49 -3.44 17.80 -6.57
C ASN A 49 -2.37 17.69 -7.68
N GLY A 50 -1.49 16.69 -7.63
CA GLY A 50 -0.53 16.37 -8.69
C GLY A 50 0.69 17.29 -8.75
N THR A 51 0.88 18.17 -7.76
CA THR A 51 2.00 19.13 -7.81
C THR A 51 3.31 18.59 -7.27
N SER A 52 3.32 17.39 -6.68
CA SER A 52 4.55 16.71 -6.24
C SER A 52 5.17 15.92 -7.40
N ALA A 53 6.47 16.13 -7.63
CA ALA A 53 7.24 15.39 -8.62
C ALA A 53 7.21 13.86 -8.38
N ASP A 54 7.01 13.43 -7.13
CA ASP A 54 6.89 12.01 -6.78
C ASP A 54 5.55 11.43 -7.23
N VAL A 55 4.48 12.21 -7.09
CA VAL A 55 3.13 11.85 -7.54
C VAL A 55 3.11 11.74 -9.06
N GLU A 56 3.73 12.67 -9.78
CA GLU A 56 3.81 12.62 -11.24
C GLU A 56 4.67 11.43 -11.73
N ARG A 57 5.87 11.21 -11.15
CA ARG A 57 6.70 10.05 -11.50
C ARG A 57 5.98 8.73 -11.28
N LEU A 58 5.24 8.62 -10.19
CA LEU A 58 4.44 7.43 -9.89
C LEU A 58 3.28 7.26 -10.86
N LYS A 59 2.55 8.33 -11.21
CA LYS A 59 1.49 8.28 -12.24
C LYS A 59 2.04 7.74 -13.56
N TYR A 60 3.18 8.25 -14.01
CA TYR A 60 3.82 7.78 -15.25
C TYR A 60 4.26 6.32 -15.16
N ALA A 61 4.93 5.92 -14.08
CA ALA A 61 5.39 4.54 -13.91
C ALA A 61 4.23 3.54 -13.87
N VAL A 62 3.13 3.91 -13.22
CA VAL A 62 1.95 3.07 -13.11
C VAL A 62 1.18 3.01 -14.43
N LEU A 63 0.97 4.13 -15.11
CA LEU A 63 0.31 4.15 -16.43
C LEU A 63 1.04 3.29 -17.47
N GLN A 64 2.37 3.22 -17.41
CA GLN A 64 3.18 2.39 -18.32
C GLN A 64 3.11 0.88 -18.02
N ALA A 65 2.73 0.50 -16.79
CA ALA A 65 2.77 -0.89 -16.34
C ALA A 65 1.38 -1.47 -16.06
N ALA A 66 0.36 -0.62 -15.99
CA ALA A 66 -1.00 -0.98 -15.57
C ALA A 66 -2.01 -0.99 -16.72
N ASP A 67 -1.61 -1.28 -17.96
CA ASP A 67 -2.49 -1.33 -19.16
C ASP A 67 -3.74 -2.22 -18.97
N ARG A 68 -3.75 -3.10 -17.97
CA ARG A 68 -4.85 -4.02 -17.65
C ARG A 68 -5.54 -3.79 -16.32
N PHE A 69 -5.17 -2.74 -15.58
CA PHE A 69 -5.75 -2.40 -14.29
C PHE A 69 -6.42 -1.04 -14.31
N VAL A 70 -7.50 -0.92 -13.55
CA VAL A 70 -8.03 0.39 -13.19
C VAL A 70 -7.18 0.94 -12.05
N VAL A 71 -6.54 2.08 -12.28
CA VAL A 71 -5.67 2.72 -11.29
C VAL A 71 -6.44 3.85 -10.60
N LYS A 72 -6.46 3.84 -9.26
CA LYS A 72 -7.06 4.87 -8.42
C LYS A 72 -6.00 5.51 -7.54
N PHE A 73 -5.93 6.83 -7.57
CA PHE A 73 -5.12 7.62 -6.65
C PHE A 73 -6.01 8.19 -5.55
N VAL A 74 -5.59 8.04 -4.29
CA VAL A 74 -6.31 8.58 -3.13
C VAL A 74 -5.35 9.30 -2.19
N SER A 75 -5.83 10.38 -1.60
CA SER A 75 -5.11 11.12 -0.56
C SER A 75 -5.30 10.45 0.78
N VAL A 76 -4.22 10.29 1.52
CA VAL A 76 -4.25 9.89 2.94
C VAL A 76 -3.58 10.95 3.80
N ARG A 77 -4.03 11.03 5.05
CA ARG A 77 -3.56 12.02 6.02
C ARG A 77 -2.22 11.65 6.65
N TYR A 78 -2.00 10.36 6.87
CA TYR A 78 -0.85 9.84 7.60
C TYR A 78 0.03 9.02 6.66
N SER A 79 1.34 9.24 6.77
CA SER A 79 2.39 8.41 6.21
C SER A 79 2.51 7.07 6.92
N ARG A 80 3.20 6.12 6.29
CA ARG A 80 3.57 4.84 6.89
C ARG A 80 4.32 5.04 8.21
N ALA A 81 5.30 5.95 8.26
CA ALA A 81 6.08 6.20 9.47
C ALA A 81 5.21 6.71 10.63
N GLU A 82 4.26 7.59 10.35
CA GLU A 82 3.31 8.07 11.36
C GLU A 82 2.38 6.97 11.85
N LEU A 83 1.92 6.08 10.96
CA LEU A 83 1.12 4.92 11.33
C LEU A 83 1.92 3.89 12.15
N GLU A 84 3.20 3.65 11.82
CA GLU A 84 4.09 2.79 12.60
C GLU A 84 4.36 3.37 13.99
N ALA A 85 4.60 4.69 14.08
CA ALA A 85 4.75 5.39 15.35
C ALA A 85 3.47 5.30 16.20
N LEU A 86 2.30 5.48 15.59
CA LEU A 86 1.01 5.32 16.25
C LEU A 86 0.79 3.89 16.74
N ALA A 87 1.08 2.88 15.90
CA ALA A 87 0.97 1.48 16.28
C ALA A 87 1.88 1.12 17.46
N ALA A 88 3.12 1.61 17.45
CA ALA A 88 4.06 1.44 18.55
C ALA A 88 3.55 2.10 19.85
N HIS A 89 2.98 3.29 19.74
CA HIS A 89 2.37 4.00 20.88
C HIS A 89 1.18 3.23 21.47
N LEU A 90 0.24 2.78 20.63
CA LEU A 90 -0.92 1.99 21.05
C LEU A 90 -0.51 0.65 21.68
N SER A 91 0.52 0.01 21.13
CA SER A 91 1.04 -1.27 21.66
C SER A 91 1.72 -1.11 23.02
N ARG A 92 2.31 0.08 23.31
CA ARG A 92 2.86 0.40 24.64
C ARG A 92 1.77 0.61 25.68
N ILE A 93 0.65 1.24 25.31
CA ILE A 93 -0.49 1.47 26.21
C ILE A 93 -1.17 0.15 26.59
N ARG A 94 -1.18 -0.85 25.70
CA ARG A 94 -1.76 -2.18 25.97
C ARG A 94 -0.92 -3.12 26.83
N ARG A 95 0.30 -2.74 27.25
CA ARG A 95 1.03 -3.55 28.23
C ARG A 95 0.38 -3.34 29.61
N PRO A 96 -0.12 -4.40 30.29
CA PRO A 96 -0.49 -4.25 31.69
C PRO A 96 0.77 -3.82 32.44
N VAL A 97 0.65 -2.75 33.23
CA VAL A 97 1.66 -2.35 34.21
C VAL A 97 1.82 -3.52 35.17
N GLY A 98 2.80 -4.38 34.90
CA GLY A 98 3.18 -5.46 35.80
C GLY A 98 3.60 -4.84 37.12
N LYS A 99 2.83 -5.18 38.17
CA LYS A 99 3.02 -4.83 39.57
C LYS A 99 4.47 -4.54 39.93
N GLN A 100 4.70 -3.32 40.42
CA GLN A 100 5.90 -2.97 41.17
C GLN A 100 5.96 -3.92 42.38
N MET A 101 6.91 -4.85 42.33
CA MET A 101 7.15 -5.79 43.43
C MET A 101 7.87 -5.01 44.52
N CYS A 102 7.11 -4.54 45.52
CA CYS A 102 7.68 -4.11 46.79
C CYS A 102 8.24 -5.35 47.49
N THR A 103 9.56 -5.48 47.55
CA THR A 103 10.23 -6.35 48.50
C THR A 103 10.44 -5.56 49.79
N CYS A 104 9.86 -6.05 50.87
CA CYS A 104 10.11 -5.62 52.24
C CYS A 104 11.56 -5.89 52.66
#